data_AF-A0A2B4SR11-F1
#
_entry.id   AF-A0A2B4SR11-F1
#
_cell.length_a   1.000
_cell.length_b   1.000
_cell.length_c   1.000
_cell.angle_alpha   90.00
_cell.angle_beta   90.00
_cell.angle_gamma   90.00
#
_symmetry.space_group_name_H-M   'P 1'
#
loop_
_entity.id
_entity.type
_entity.pdbx_description
1 polymer ?
#
loop_
_entity_poly.entity_id
_entity_poly.type
_entity_poly.pdbx_seq_one_letter_code
_entity_poly.pdbx_strand_id
1 'polypeptide(L)'
;MADRNPSPPRLSAEEIELIQYDNIGETVFSKKWVLGTLMKLVQSLQSATDDSEEGENDERGSSREGEDNSSHELRDDFEKELCELWDMSMNGDVAAFLEEMDTTEVLLDAVLKSQNARVTEICVGILANMACSHEVCVKMLRNKDLIDIVTVLLDEPDAPVLVEVTRLIHVCLSNSEVESQWMAVLETETVFKNFMYILENSLNVDLLINCSQVVDKVLDTSDEMLGAWADLPLVTAVCEAMKQMHMRSEQLHIVETLLHILQMISTVEQGVQGLVSCVSVVPLLCHFIAECGHDEGGIIVGREVSLTESFSVLNVVLVADPITVLTAMEKDPRIMKVLLGLLGYSCKIHRKRCKSSLNRLSFTETDEHKFERSFSKEESTEDNEKTNVDKMKSTDADSELLTSKEHAEHRESAGFSENAEKSGNQANNHEGRLVDQVEETIRSKGTDEAHSSLQEKMKDQNDGISDQVNITDIHHQYFTVATSFLKDVISESAKAPKCVSSMLAPHETLLQKIVHYASRITVYNTLVCELVESTLSTSELSSLHKKLLERLYTPKVCL
;
A
#
# COMPACT_ATOMS: atom_id res chain seq x y z
N MET A 1 -1.72 -35.98 -34.04
CA MET A 1 -1.97 -37.15 -33.18
C MET A 1 -0.74 -37.63 -32.40
N ALA A 2 0.45 -37.07 -32.59
CA ALA A 2 1.66 -37.44 -31.84
C ALA A 2 1.97 -36.44 -30.72
N ASP A 3 0.91 -35.98 -30.03
CA ASP A 3 0.97 -34.82 -29.11
C ASP A 3 0.00 -35.04 -27.93
N ARG A 4 0.14 -36.21 -27.29
CA ARG A 4 -0.51 -36.52 -26.01
C ARG A 4 0.59 -36.83 -25.03
N ASN A 5 0.56 -36.17 -23.87
CA ASN A 5 1.41 -36.50 -22.73
C ASN A 5 1.27 -38.02 -22.44
N PRO A 6 2.36 -38.79 -22.30
CA PRO A 6 2.28 -40.23 -22.10
C PRO A 6 1.46 -40.59 -20.86
N SER A 7 0.74 -41.71 -20.92
CA SER A 7 -0.02 -42.20 -19.75
C SER A 7 0.91 -42.46 -18.57
N PRO A 8 0.49 -42.16 -17.32
CA PRO A 8 1.29 -42.44 -16.14
C PRO A 8 1.76 -43.91 -16.08
N PRO A 9 2.94 -44.20 -15.49
CA PRO A 9 3.41 -45.55 -15.27
C PRO A 9 2.37 -46.40 -14.55
N ARG A 10 2.21 -47.66 -14.97
CA ARG A 10 1.37 -48.63 -14.27
C ARG A 10 2.15 -49.22 -13.09
N LEU A 11 2.22 -48.43 -12.02
CA LEU A 11 2.69 -48.89 -10.71
C LEU A 11 1.78 -50.02 -10.19
N SER A 12 2.38 -50.98 -9.50
CA SER A 12 1.68 -51.99 -8.70
C SER A 12 1.10 -51.37 -7.42
N ALA A 13 0.19 -52.10 -6.75
CA ALA A 13 -0.34 -51.67 -5.46
C ALA A 13 0.76 -51.53 -4.39
N GLU A 14 1.75 -52.44 -4.42
CA GLU A 14 2.92 -52.45 -3.53
C GLU A 14 3.82 -51.24 -3.75
N GLU A 15 4.05 -50.82 -5.00
CA GLU A 15 4.79 -49.60 -5.33
C GLU A 15 4.03 -48.32 -4.91
N ILE A 16 2.70 -48.31 -5.07
CA ILE A 16 1.86 -47.19 -4.63
C ILE A 16 1.89 -47.05 -3.10
N GLU A 17 1.72 -48.15 -2.37
CA GLU A 17 1.78 -48.18 -0.90
C GLU A 17 3.17 -47.75 -0.38
N LEU A 18 4.26 -48.19 -1.03
CA LEU A 18 5.62 -47.80 -0.66
C LEU A 18 5.91 -46.31 -0.89
N ILE A 19 5.35 -45.71 -1.95
CA ILE A 19 5.41 -44.26 -2.18
C ILE A 19 4.59 -43.52 -1.12
N GLN A 20 3.33 -43.94 -0.89
CA GLN A 20 2.45 -43.33 0.11
C GLN A 20 3.01 -43.38 1.53
N TYR A 21 3.79 -44.42 1.88
CA TYR A 21 4.50 -44.47 3.16
C TYR A 21 5.59 -43.39 3.30
N ASP A 22 6.25 -43.04 2.20
CA ASP A 22 7.30 -42.02 2.15
C ASP A 22 6.76 -40.58 2.04
N ASN A 23 5.51 -40.40 1.59
CA ASN A 23 4.86 -39.09 1.50
C ASN A 23 4.70 -38.44 2.88
N ILE A 24 4.89 -37.13 2.98
CA ILE A 24 4.58 -36.34 4.17
C ILE A 24 3.08 -36.00 4.17
N GLY A 25 2.34 -36.44 5.19
CA GLY A 25 0.87 -36.24 5.26
C GLY A 25 0.15 -36.74 4.01
N GLU A 26 -0.76 -35.93 3.47
CA GLU A 26 -1.48 -36.18 2.21
C GLU A 26 -0.76 -35.57 0.98
N THR A 27 0.47 -35.07 1.15
CA THR A 27 1.27 -34.45 0.08
C THR A 27 1.98 -35.47 -0.81
N VAL A 28 2.77 -34.99 -1.76
CA VAL A 28 3.71 -35.80 -2.58
C VAL A 28 5.18 -35.59 -2.20
N PHE A 29 5.46 -34.88 -1.09
CA PHE A 29 6.82 -34.60 -0.63
C PHE A 29 7.40 -35.79 0.14
N SER A 30 8.68 -36.12 -0.10
CA SER A 30 9.32 -37.32 0.47
C SER A 30 9.97 -37.03 1.84
N LYS A 31 9.54 -37.77 2.87
CA LYS A 31 10.17 -37.80 4.20
C LYS A 31 11.67 -38.09 4.11
N LYS A 32 12.07 -39.09 3.30
CA LYS A 32 13.49 -39.47 3.11
C LYS A 32 14.30 -38.36 2.43
N TRP A 33 13.73 -37.64 1.47
CA TRP A 33 14.41 -36.52 0.83
C TRP A 33 14.65 -35.39 1.83
N VAL A 34 13.61 -34.96 2.57
CA VAL A 34 13.71 -33.90 3.59
C VAL A 34 14.78 -34.24 4.65
N LEU A 35 14.72 -35.44 5.23
CA LEU A 35 15.72 -35.90 6.20
C LEU A 35 17.13 -36.00 5.60
N GLY A 36 17.25 -36.34 4.32
CA GLY A 36 18.52 -36.34 3.59
C GLY A 36 19.10 -34.94 3.43
N THR A 37 18.28 -33.95 3.09
CA THR A 37 18.67 -32.54 2.97
C THR A 37 19.09 -31.96 4.32
N LEU A 38 18.34 -32.24 5.40
CA LEU A 38 18.71 -31.82 6.76
C LEU A 38 20.02 -32.47 7.24
N MET A 39 20.27 -33.76 6.94
CA MET A 39 21.55 -34.39 7.28
C MET A 39 22.73 -33.82 6.47
N LYS A 40 22.54 -33.40 5.22
CA LYS A 40 23.57 -32.69 4.44
C LYS A 40 23.90 -31.33 5.07
N LEU A 41 22.90 -30.60 5.58
CA LEU A 41 23.10 -29.32 6.27
C LEU A 41 24.02 -29.51 7.49
N VAL A 42 23.65 -30.41 8.40
CA VAL A 42 24.45 -30.74 9.61
C VAL A 42 25.88 -31.17 9.25
N GLN A 43 26.06 -31.99 8.20
CA GLN A 43 27.38 -32.41 7.75
C GLN A 43 28.21 -31.27 7.16
N SER A 44 27.59 -30.34 6.42
CA SER A 44 28.29 -29.20 5.80
C SER A 44 28.87 -28.24 6.85
N LEU A 45 28.13 -28.03 7.95
CA LEU A 45 28.56 -27.20 9.07
C LEU A 45 29.73 -27.82 9.85
N GLN A 46 29.73 -29.15 9.99
CA GLN A 46 30.84 -29.90 10.62
C GLN A 46 32.14 -29.81 9.81
N SER A 47 32.07 -29.88 8.48
CA SER A 47 33.28 -29.67 7.65
C SER A 47 33.84 -28.25 7.76
N ALA A 48 32.98 -27.22 7.89
CA ALA A 48 33.43 -25.84 8.01
C ALA A 48 34.13 -25.53 9.33
N THR A 49 33.78 -26.22 10.43
CA THR A 49 34.48 -26.07 11.71
C THR A 49 35.86 -26.72 11.71
N ASP A 50 36.02 -27.89 11.08
CA ASP A 50 37.31 -28.61 11.07
C ASP A 50 38.38 -27.83 10.27
N ASP A 51 38.03 -27.30 9.10
CA ASP A 51 38.92 -26.46 8.27
C ASP A 51 39.32 -25.13 8.96
N SER A 52 38.59 -24.72 10.02
CA SER A 52 38.87 -23.48 10.76
C SER A 52 39.92 -23.64 11.87
N GLU A 53 40.18 -24.85 12.38
CA GLU A 53 41.10 -25.06 13.53
C GLU A 53 42.55 -25.40 13.13
N GLU A 54 42.84 -25.85 11.90
CA GLU A 54 44.22 -26.17 11.48
C GLU A 54 45.08 -24.93 11.09
N GLY A 55 44.57 -23.70 11.28
CA GLY A 55 45.19 -22.46 10.79
C GLY A 55 46.47 -21.97 11.52
N GLU A 56 46.73 -22.39 12.76
CA GLU A 56 47.91 -21.94 13.52
C GLU A 56 49.11 -22.90 13.36
N ASN A 57 49.88 -22.76 12.26
CA ASN A 57 51.37 -22.82 12.20
C ASN A 57 51.93 -23.01 10.75
N ASP A 58 52.35 -21.93 10.06
CA ASP A 58 53.68 -21.91 9.41
C ASP A 58 54.17 -20.48 9.06
N GLU A 59 55.36 -20.09 9.54
CA GLU A 59 56.01 -18.82 9.17
C GLU A 59 56.83 -18.95 7.87
N ARG A 60 56.17 -18.91 6.69
CA ARG A 60 56.88 -18.58 5.42
C ARG A 60 55.96 -17.95 4.36
N GLY A 61 56.04 -16.62 4.24
CA GLY A 61 55.27 -15.88 3.25
C GLY A 61 55.76 -16.05 1.80
N SER A 62 54.81 -16.01 0.87
CA SER A 62 55.01 -15.58 -0.52
C SER A 62 53.85 -14.70 -0.92
N SER A 63 54.12 -13.43 -1.25
CA SER A 63 53.10 -12.47 -1.66
C SER A 63 52.31 -12.98 -2.88
N ARG A 64 50.98 -13.07 -2.74
CA ARG A 64 50.08 -13.35 -3.85
C ARG A 64 48.74 -12.65 -3.60
N GLU A 65 48.69 -11.38 -3.99
CA GLU A 65 47.42 -10.68 -4.20
C GLU A 65 46.71 -11.40 -5.36
N GLY A 66 45.51 -11.90 -5.09
CA GLY A 66 44.71 -12.66 -6.03
C GLY A 66 43.38 -13.01 -5.38
N GLU A 67 42.29 -12.74 -6.09
CA GLU A 67 40.93 -12.93 -5.58
C GLU A 67 40.67 -14.41 -5.31
N ASP A 68 40.39 -14.77 -4.06
CA ASP A 68 39.81 -16.08 -3.72
C ASP A 68 38.64 -15.88 -2.75
N ASN A 69 37.53 -15.44 -3.33
CA ASN A 69 36.27 -15.21 -2.63
C ASN A 69 35.42 -16.51 -2.55
N SER A 70 36.00 -17.67 -2.90
CA SER A 70 35.29 -18.91 -3.21
C SER A 70 35.11 -19.87 -2.02
N SER A 71 35.68 -19.56 -0.85
CA SER A 71 35.73 -20.48 0.30
C SER A 71 34.47 -20.54 1.17
N HIS A 72 33.46 -19.69 0.91
CA HIS A 72 32.23 -19.63 1.73
C HIS A 72 30.91 -19.78 0.94
N GLU A 73 30.95 -19.83 -0.39
CA GLU A 73 29.74 -19.99 -1.20
C GLU A 73 29.14 -21.41 -1.05
N LEU A 74 27.81 -21.50 -1.00
CA LEU A 74 27.13 -22.80 -1.05
C LEU A 74 27.36 -23.44 -2.42
N ARG A 75 27.45 -24.77 -2.47
CA ARG A 75 27.37 -25.49 -3.74
C ARG A 75 25.96 -25.34 -4.31
N ASP A 76 25.83 -24.85 -5.54
CA ASP A 76 24.57 -24.55 -6.24
C ASP A 76 23.51 -25.68 -6.07
N ASP A 77 23.93 -26.92 -6.30
CA ASP A 77 23.07 -28.12 -6.19
C ASP A 77 22.48 -28.29 -4.78
N PHE A 78 23.21 -27.91 -3.74
CA PHE A 78 22.77 -28.03 -2.34
C PHE A 78 22.01 -26.79 -1.86
N GLU A 79 22.36 -25.58 -2.29
CA GLU A 79 21.49 -24.41 -2.07
C GLU A 79 20.11 -24.67 -2.67
N LYS A 80 20.06 -25.22 -3.89
CA LYS A 80 18.81 -25.58 -4.56
C LYS A 80 17.99 -26.60 -3.77
N GLU A 81 18.62 -27.60 -3.14
CA GLU A 81 17.92 -28.52 -2.23
C GLU A 81 17.39 -27.82 -0.96
N LEU A 82 18.11 -26.83 -0.42
CA LEU A 82 17.63 -26.03 0.71
C LEU A 82 16.48 -25.08 0.30
N CYS A 83 16.52 -24.50 -0.90
CA CYS A 83 15.42 -23.70 -1.44
C CYS A 83 14.17 -24.55 -1.74
N GLU A 84 14.34 -25.75 -2.30
CA GLU A 84 13.22 -26.70 -2.48
C GLU A 84 12.59 -27.10 -1.13
N LEU A 85 13.40 -27.23 -0.07
CA LEU A 85 12.92 -27.44 1.30
C LEU A 85 12.16 -26.22 1.85
N TRP A 86 12.66 -25.01 1.60
CA TRP A 86 12.01 -23.75 1.98
C TRP A 86 10.63 -23.60 1.29
N ASP A 87 10.54 -23.81 -0.02
CA ASP A 87 9.28 -23.79 -0.77
C ASP A 87 8.24 -24.75 -0.19
N MET A 88 8.62 -26.00 0.12
CA MET A 88 7.68 -26.99 0.64
C MET A 88 7.32 -26.80 2.13
N SER A 89 8.18 -26.14 2.92
CA SER A 89 7.95 -25.91 4.36
C SER A 89 6.72 -25.05 4.68
N MET A 90 6.20 -24.30 3.71
CA MET A 90 4.94 -23.53 3.82
C MET A 90 3.69 -24.44 3.84
N ASN A 91 3.82 -25.73 3.50
CA ASN A 91 2.72 -26.69 3.59
C ASN A 91 2.56 -27.18 5.04
N GLY A 92 1.33 -27.15 5.56
CA GLY A 92 1.03 -27.53 6.95
C GLY A 92 1.46 -28.95 7.36
N ASP A 93 1.32 -29.95 6.47
CA ASP A 93 1.77 -31.32 6.73
C ASP A 93 3.31 -31.38 6.81
N VAL A 94 4.00 -30.58 6.00
CA VAL A 94 5.46 -30.47 5.99
C VAL A 94 5.95 -29.73 7.23
N ALA A 95 5.37 -28.59 7.59
CA ALA A 95 5.69 -27.88 8.82
C ALA A 95 5.51 -28.77 10.07
N ALA A 96 4.43 -29.56 10.11
CA ALA A 96 4.19 -30.52 11.20
C ALA A 96 5.23 -31.65 11.24
N PHE A 97 5.65 -32.18 10.08
CA PHE A 97 6.72 -33.19 10.01
C PHE A 97 8.10 -32.63 10.36
N LEU A 98 8.42 -31.39 9.95
CA LEU A 98 9.66 -30.73 10.34
C LEU A 98 9.72 -30.51 11.85
N GLU A 99 8.60 -30.19 12.49
CA GLU A 99 8.49 -30.12 13.95
C GLU A 99 8.62 -31.48 14.62
N GLU A 100 7.99 -32.55 14.10
CA GLU A 100 8.13 -33.92 14.61
C GLU A 100 9.60 -34.40 14.62
N MET A 101 10.41 -33.90 13.69
CA MET A 101 11.84 -34.24 13.51
C MET A 101 12.80 -33.26 14.20
N ASP A 102 12.33 -32.45 15.15
CA ASP A 102 13.11 -31.45 15.92
C ASP A 102 13.86 -30.42 15.03
N THR A 103 13.37 -30.17 13.80
CA THR A 103 14.10 -29.37 12.78
C THR A 103 14.40 -27.94 13.25
N THR A 104 13.59 -27.38 14.16
CA THR A 104 13.83 -26.08 14.80
C THR A 104 15.20 -26.02 15.46
N GLU A 105 15.64 -27.07 16.17
CA GLU A 105 16.98 -27.12 16.78
C GLU A 105 18.08 -27.19 15.71
N VAL A 106 17.85 -27.98 14.66
CA VAL A 106 18.80 -28.14 13.53
C VAL A 106 19.03 -26.83 12.78
N LEU A 107 17.98 -26.04 12.53
CA LEU A 107 18.07 -24.77 11.82
C LEU A 107 18.70 -23.66 12.68
N LEU A 108 18.43 -23.64 14.00
CA LEU A 108 19.07 -22.70 14.91
C LEU A 108 20.57 -23.01 15.13
N ASP A 109 20.94 -24.30 15.20
CA ASP A 109 22.34 -24.74 15.21
C ASP A 109 23.05 -24.38 13.89
N ALA A 110 22.34 -24.44 12.75
CA ALA A 110 22.86 -23.99 11.45
C ALA A 110 23.06 -22.47 11.39
N VAL A 111 22.10 -21.68 11.86
CA VAL A 111 22.19 -20.22 11.99
C VAL A 111 23.40 -19.81 12.85
N LEU A 112 23.60 -20.45 14.00
CA LEU A 112 24.69 -20.12 14.92
C LEU A 112 26.09 -20.54 14.44
N LYS A 113 26.20 -21.45 13.47
CA LYS A 113 27.48 -21.96 12.93
C LYS A 113 27.81 -21.44 11.54
N SER A 114 26.82 -20.95 10.80
CA SER A 114 27.05 -20.42 9.46
C SER A 114 27.75 -19.06 9.50
N GLN A 115 28.78 -18.91 8.67
CA GLN A 115 29.35 -17.60 8.30
C GLN A 115 28.81 -17.12 6.93
N ASN A 116 27.89 -17.87 6.33
CA ASN A 116 27.24 -17.56 5.06
C ASN A 116 25.81 -17.06 5.31
N ALA A 117 25.55 -15.79 5.00
CA ALA A 117 24.24 -15.15 5.17
C ALA A 117 23.12 -15.84 4.38
N ARG A 118 23.40 -16.43 3.21
CA ARG A 118 22.42 -17.17 2.40
C ARG A 118 21.94 -18.46 3.09
N VAL A 119 22.80 -19.14 3.85
CA VAL A 119 22.38 -20.26 4.72
C VAL A 119 21.45 -19.75 5.82
N THR A 120 21.82 -18.64 6.47
CA THR A 120 21.05 -18.01 7.54
C THR A 120 19.67 -17.58 7.05
N GLU A 121 19.60 -16.89 5.91
CA GLU A 121 18.37 -16.48 5.22
C GLU A 121 17.45 -17.69 4.99
N ILE A 122 17.95 -18.75 4.34
CA ILE A 122 17.13 -19.93 4.02
C ILE A 122 16.69 -20.65 5.31
N CYS A 123 17.55 -20.75 6.33
CA CYS A 123 17.20 -21.38 7.61
C CYS A 123 16.10 -20.60 8.36
N VAL A 124 16.22 -19.27 8.44
CA VAL A 124 15.19 -18.41 9.06
C VAL A 124 13.92 -18.40 8.21
N GLY A 125 14.02 -18.45 6.89
CA GLY A 125 12.87 -18.53 5.99
C GLY A 125 12.07 -19.84 6.10
N ILE A 126 12.75 -20.97 6.34
CA ILE A 126 12.10 -22.24 6.71
C ILE A 126 11.41 -22.11 8.07
N LEU A 127 12.08 -21.52 9.08
CA LEU A 127 11.47 -21.28 10.40
C LEU A 127 10.21 -20.38 10.29
N ALA A 128 10.27 -19.30 9.52
CA ALA A 128 9.14 -18.41 9.26
C ALA A 128 7.98 -19.11 8.54
N ASN A 129 8.27 -20.02 7.60
CA ASN A 129 7.25 -20.84 6.95
C ASN A 129 6.64 -21.89 7.89
N MET A 130 7.44 -22.52 8.75
CA MET A 130 6.94 -23.43 9.80
C MET A 130 6.02 -22.70 10.78
N ALA A 131 6.37 -21.45 11.16
CA ALA A 131 5.59 -20.62 12.06
C ALA A 131 4.22 -20.19 11.51
N CYS A 132 3.99 -20.27 10.19
CA CYS A 132 2.67 -20.05 9.59
C CYS A 132 1.63 -21.09 10.02
N SER A 133 2.06 -22.25 10.53
CA SER A 133 1.17 -23.24 11.16
C SER A 133 1.04 -22.96 12.66
N HIS A 134 -0.17 -22.60 13.11
CA HIS A 134 -0.46 -22.16 14.49
C HIS A 134 0.07 -23.14 15.54
N GLU A 135 -0.21 -24.44 15.39
CA GLU A 135 0.27 -25.47 16.33
C GLU A 135 1.80 -25.63 16.30
N VAL A 136 2.43 -25.49 15.13
CA VAL A 136 3.89 -25.63 14.99
C VAL A 136 4.58 -24.43 15.64
N CYS A 137 4.11 -23.21 15.41
CA CYS A 137 4.60 -21.98 16.04
C CYS A 137 4.60 -22.08 17.59
N VAL A 138 3.50 -22.56 18.20
CA VAL A 138 3.37 -22.78 19.65
C VAL A 138 4.36 -23.84 20.18
N LYS A 139 4.72 -24.83 19.37
CA LYS A 139 5.71 -25.85 19.74
C LYS A 139 7.15 -25.37 19.53
N MET A 140 7.43 -24.65 18.44
CA MET A 140 8.74 -24.03 18.15
C MET A 140 9.19 -23.14 19.32
N LEU A 141 8.28 -22.34 19.87
CA LEU A 141 8.56 -21.44 21.00
C LEU A 141 8.81 -22.15 22.35
N ARG A 142 8.82 -23.49 22.38
CA ARG A 142 9.31 -24.27 23.53
C ARG A 142 10.83 -24.35 23.54
N ASN A 143 11.47 -24.24 22.38
CA ASN A 143 12.89 -23.93 22.31
C ASN A 143 13.06 -22.46 22.71
N LYS A 144 13.82 -22.23 23.79
CA LYS A 144 14.04 -20.90 24.35
C LYS A 144 14.99 -20.07 23.49
N ASP A 145 15.97 -20.74 22.91
CA ASP A 145 17.06 -20.14 22.17
C ASP A 145 16.53 -19.51 20.86
N LEU A 146 15.36 -19.96 20.36
CA LEU A 146 14.67 -19.37 19.21
C LEU A 146 14.48 -17.86 19.32
N ILE A 147 13.98 -17.37 20.47
CA ILE A 147 13.71 -15.93 20.64
C ILE A 147 15.04 -15.17 20.77
N ASP A 148 15.96 -15.68 21.57
CA ASP A 148 17.27 -15.03 21.80
C ASP A 148 18.07 -14.93 20.50
N ILE A 149 18.13 -16.00 19.69
CA ILE A 149 18.84 -16.03 18.40
C ILE A 149 18.20 -15.09 17.38
N VAL A 150 16.87 -15.16 17.19
CA VAL A 150 16.17 -14.30 16.22
C VAL A 150 16.24 -12.82 16.62
N THR A 151 16.33 -12.53 17.92
CA THR A 151 16.56 -11.16 18.43
C THR A 151 17.97 -10.67 18.13
N VAL A 152 19.00 -11.52 18.28
CA VAL A 152 20.38 -11.19 17.88
C VAL A 152 20.50 -10.97 16.37
N LEU A 153 19.76 -11.74 15.55
CA LEU A 153 19.76 -11.55 14.10
C LEU A 153 19.17 -10.22 13.62
N LEU A 154 18.54 -9.41 14.49
CA LEU A 154 18.15 -8.04 14.16
C LEU A 154 19.35 -7.07 14.07
N ASP A 155 20.54 -7.49 14.53
CA ASP A 155 21.80 -6.74 14.37
C ASP A 155 22.55 -7.12 13.07
N GLU A 156 22.08 -8.11 12.29
CA GLU A 156 22.74 -8.54 11.05
C GLU A 156 22.64 -7.48 9.94
N PRO A 157 23.72 -7.21 9.17
CA PRO A 157 23.72 -6.20 8.12
C PRO A 157 23.12 -6.69 6.79
N ASP A 158 22.81 -7.98 6.65
CA ASP A 158 22.29 -8.55 5.42
C ASP A 158 20.77 -8.38 5.31
N ALA A 159 20.33 -7.67 4.26
CA ALA A 159 18.92 -7.34 4.10
C ALA A 159 18.01 -8.56 3.85
N PRO A 160 18.37 -9.56 3.02
CA PRO A 160 17.65 -10.84 2.95
C PRO A 160 17.47 -11.55 4.30
N VAL A 161 18.54 -11.68 5.11
CA VAL A 161 18.40 -12.23 6.48
C VAL A 161 17.40 -11.42 7.30
N LEU A 162 17.51 -10.08 7.30
CA LEU A 162 16.58 -9.21 8.03
C LEU A 162 15.12 -9.33 7.55
N VAL A 163 14.87 -9.53 6.23
CA VAL A 163 13.50 -9.78 5.71
C VAL A 163 12.90 -11.00 6.41
N GLU A 164 13.64 -12.10 6.45
CA GLU A 164 13.14 -13.36 7.01
C GLU A 164 13.03 -13.33 8.55
N VAL A 165 13.97 -12.67 9.23
CA VAL A 165 13.92 -12.42 10.68
C VAL A 165 12.65 -11.61 11.04
N THR A 166 12.41 -10.51 10.36
CA THR A 166 11.24 -9.65 10.62
C THR A 166 9.92 -10.30 10.18
N ARG A 167 9.94 -11.15 9.14
CA ARG A 167 8.81 -12.00 8.74
C ARG A 167 8.47 -13.01 9.83
N LEU A 168 9.46 -13.72 10.39
CA LEU A 168 9.28 -14.67 11.49
C LEU A 168 8.65 -14.00 12.71
N ILE A 169 9.16 -12.83 13.12
CA ILE A 169 8.61 -12.05 14.25
C ILE A 169 7.14 -11.67 13.99
N HIS A 170 6.80 -11.16 12.80
CA HIS A 170 5.42 -10.78 12.46
C HIS A 170 4.47 -11.99 12.43
N VAL A 171 4.90 -13.12 11.86
CA VAL A 171 4.12 -14.36 11.83
C VAL A 171 3.88 -14.88 13.26
N CYS A 172 4.87 -14.81 14.14
CA CYS A 172 4.69 -15.17 15.54
C CYS A 172 3.78 -14.20 16.31
N LEU A 173 3.90 -12.88 16.11
CA LEU A 173 2.98 -11.88 16.70
C LEU A 173 1.52 -12.04 16.25
N SER A 174 1.29 -12.68 15.11
CA SER A 174 -0.04 -13.03 14.61
C SER A 174 -0.68 -14.22 15.35
N ASN A 175 0.07 -14.91 16.22
CA ASN A 175 -0.39 -16.06 16.99
C ASN A 175 -0.51 -15.71 18.49
N SER A 176 -1.75 -15.59 18.96
CA SER A 176 -2.08 -15.13 20.32
C SER A 176 -1.69 -16.06 21.47
N GLU A 177 -1.19 -17.27 21.19
CA GLU A 177 -0.59 -18.16 22.22
C GLU A 177 0.92 -17.90 22.44
N VAL A 178 1.57 -17.18 21.52
CA VAL A 178 3.01 -16.82 21.60
C VAL A 178 3.29 -15.32 21.56
N GLU A 179 2.31 -14.50 21.17
CA GLU A 179 2.35 -13.04 21.13
C GLU A 179 2.94 -12.42 22.41
N SER A 180 2.50 -12.87 23.59
CA SER A 180 2.94 -12.29 24.87
C SER A 180 4.43 -12.46 25.17
N GLN A 181 5.05 -13.52 24.63
CA GLN A 181 6.48 -13.82 24.77
C GLN A 181 7.32 -12.93 23.85
N TRP A 182 6.83 -12.66 22.64
CA TRP A 182 7.48 -11.75 21.70
C TRP A 182 7.35 -10.29 22.13
N MET A 183 6.17 -9.86 22.59
CA MET A 183 5.96 -8.51 23.12
C MET A 183 6.95 -8.17 24.25
N ALA A 184 7.20 -9.11 25.17
CA ALA A 184 8.14 -8.92 26.28
C ALA A 184 9.61 -8.78 25.87
N VAL A 185 9.98 -9.19 24.64
CA VAL A 185 11.32 -8.99 24.08
C VAL A 185 11.38 -7.74 23.21
N LEU A 186 10.32 -7.46 22.45
CA LEU A 186 10.15 -6.23 21.67
C LEU A 186 10.18 -4.98 22.57
N GLU A 187 9.71 -5.06 23.82
CA GLU A 187 9.83 -4.00 24.85
C GLU A 187 11.28 -3.54 25.09
N THR A 188 12.29 -4.34 24.72
CA THR A 188 13.70 -4.01 24.93
C THR A 188 14.15 -2.83 24.05
N GLU A 189 14.77 -1.82 24.67
CA GLU A 189 15.23 -0.57 24.00
C GLU A 189 16.16 -0.80 22.80
N THR A 190 16.95 -1.89 22.79
CA THR A 190 17.80 -2.27 21.65
C THR A 190 16.97 -2.76 20.46
N VAL A 191 15.98 -3.63 20.72
CA VAL A 191 15.10 -4.20 19.68
C VAL A 191 14.27 -3.10 19.02
N PHE A 192 13.70 -2.19 19.82
CA PHE A 192 13.03 -0.98 19.31
C PHE A 192 13.93 -0.14 18.40
N LYS A 193 15.20 0.07 18.78
CA LYS A 193 16.17 0.82 17.96
C LYS A 193 16.48 0.14 16.64
N ASN A 194 16.51 -1.19 16.57
CA ASN A 194 16.75 -1.90 15.32
C ASN A 194 15.58 -1.70 14.35
N PHE A 195 14.32 -1.80 14.83
CA PHE A 195 13.14 -1.46 14.00
C PHE A 195 13.13 -0.01 13.53
N MET A 196 13.46 0.97 14.40
CA MET A 196 13.60 2.37 13.98
C MET A 196 14.71 2.57 12.93
N TYR A 197 15.89 1.98 13.15
CA TYR A 197 17.03 2.09 12.26
C TYR A 197 16.71 1.51 10.87
N ILE A 198 16.05 0.35 10.82
CA ILE A 198 15.62 -0.28 9.57
C ILE A 198 14.60 0.60 8.84
N LEU A 199 13.57 1.12 9.53
CA LEU A 199 12.58 2.03 8.92
C LEU A 199 13.21 3.33 8.40
N GLU A 200 14.22 3.87 9.08
CA GLU A 200 14.92 5.08 8.68
C GLU A 200 15.91 4.85 7.52
N ASN A 201 16.55 3.68 7.41
CA ASN A 201 17.71 3.47 6.54
C ASN A 201 17.57 2.37 5.46
N SER A 202 16.52 1.55 5.47
CA SER A 202 16.35 0.44 4.52
C SER A 202 15.66 0.85 3.21
N LEU A 203 16.36 0.63 2.09
CA LEU A 203 15.78 0.67 0.73
C LEU A 203 15.14 -0.67 0.30
N ASN A 204 15.18 -1.71 1.12
CA ASN A 204 14.52 -2.99 0.84
C ASN A 204 13.03 -2.88 1.22
N VAL A 205 12.15 -3.00 0.22
CA VAL A 205 10.70 -2.84 0.34
C VAL A 205 10.07 -3.91 1.22
N ASP A 206 10.46 -5.18 1.06
CA ASP A 206 9.88 -6.30 1.82
C ASP A 206 10.29 -6.23 3.29
N LEU A 207 11.53 -5.75 3.56
CA LEU A 207 11.99 -5.45 4.91
C LEU A 207 11.22 -4.28 5.54
N LEU A 208 10.98 -3.19 4.79
CA LEU A 208 10.14 -2.09 5.27
C LEU A 208 8.69 -2.55 5.53
N ILE A 209 8.13 -3.44 4.70
CA ILE A 209 6.79 -4.04 4.90
C ILE A 209 6.78 -4.77 6.23
N ASN A 210 7.68 -5.74 6.44
CA ASN A 210 7.71 -6.55 7.65
C ASN A 210 7.96 -5.70 8.90
N CYS A 211 8.90 -4.75 8.87
CA CYS A 211 9.14 -3.83 9.99
C CYS A 211 7.94 -2.94 10.29
N SER A 212 7.25 -2.41 9.27
CA SER A 212 6.03 -1.62 9.49
C SER A 212 4.93 -2.47 10.14
N GLN A 213 4.76 -3.72 9.71
CA GLN A 213 3.76 -4.63 10.27
C GLN A 213 4.06 -5.04 11.72
N VAL A 214 5.33 -5.29 12.07
CA VAL A 214 5.73 -5.53 13.46
C VAL A 214 5.47 -4.31 14.34
N VAL A 215 5.87 -3.11 13.91
CA VAL A 215 5.67 -1.87 14.68
C VAL A 215 4.17 -1.56 14.83
N ASP A 216 3.38 -1.68 13.76
CA ASP A 216 1.94 -1.48 13.79
C ASP A 216 1.24 -2.43 14.79
N LYS A 217 1.52 -3.73 14.68
CA LYS A 217 0.99 -4.76 15.58
C LYS A 217 1.40 -4.57 17.03
N VAL A 218 2.63 -4.11 17.30
CA VAL A 218 3.11 -3.81 18.65
C VAL A 218 2.35 -2.64 19.27
N LEU A 219 2.13 -1.56 18.51
CA LEU A 219 1.43 -0.36 18.99
C LEU A 219 -0.07 -0.59 19.21
N ASP A 220 -0.72 -1.39 18.35
CA ASP A 220 -2.13 -1.80 18.51
C ASP A 220 -2.35 -2.73 19.73
N THR A 221 -1.35 -3.56 20.05
CA THR A 221 -1.44 -4.54 21.16
C THR A 221 -1.18 -3.94 22.54
N SER A 222 -0.42 -2.84 22.65
CA SER A 222 0.07 -2.35 23.96
C SER A 222 0.07 -0.82 24.08
N ASP A 223 -0.90 -0.30 24.85
CA ASP A 223 -0.96 1.10 25.31
C ASP A 223 0.36 1.59 25.96
N GLU A 224 1.06 0.69 26.69
CA GLU A 224 2.31 1.03 27.39
C GLU A 224 3.47 1.18 26.41
N MET A 225 3.56 0.31 25.40
CA MET A 225 4.55 0.46 24.32
C MET A 225 4.21 1.62 23.40
N LEU A 226 2.93 1.86 23.07
CA LEU A 226 2.49 3.08 22.37
C LEU A 226 2.88 4.35 23.14
N GLY A 227 2.67 4.38 24.45
CA GLY A 227 3.09 5.49 25.31
C GLY A 227 4.61 5.70 25.36
N ALA A 228 5.40 4.62 25.28
CA ALA A 228 6.86 4.69 25.31
C ALA A 228 7.50 5.03 23.95
N TRP A 229 6.97 4.45 22.86
CA TRP A 229 7.54 4.51 21.51
C TRP A 229 7.05 5.69 20.67
N ALA A 230 5.89 6.27 20.99
CA ALA A 230 5.34 7.41 20.26
C ALA A 230 6.14 8.70 20.54
N ASP A 231 7.27 8.87 19.84
CA ASP A 231 8.17 10.00 19.99
C ASP A 231 8.69 10.55 18.63
N LEU A 232 9.61 11.51 18.69
CA LEU A 232 10.19 12.13 17.49
C LEU A 232 11.04 11.14 16.65
N PRO A 233 11.96 10.34 17.21
CA PRO A 233 12.60 9.21 16.54
C PRO A 233 11.64 8.33 15.73
N LEU A 234 10.59 7.76 16.35
CA LEU A 234 9.68 6.87 15.61
C LEU A 234 8.94 7.61 14.49
N VAL A 235 8.43 8.82 14.75
CA VAL A 235 7.79 9.65 13.72
C VAL A 235 8.75 9.97 12.57
N THR A 236 10.04 10.15 12.86
CA THR A 236 11.07 10.45 11.85
C THR A 236 11.36 9.22 10.99
N ALA A 237 11.56 8.05 11.60
CA ALA A 237 11.78 6.79 10.89
C ALA A 237 10.59 6.42 9.99
N VAL A 238 9.35 6.54 10.49
CA VAL A 238 8.13 6.33 9.70
C VAL A 238 8.04 7.34 8.54
N CYS A 239 8.38 8.61 8.77
CA CYS A 239 8.44 9.61 7.69
C CYS A 239 9.50 9.31 6.63
N GLU A 240 10.63 8.66 6.97
CA GLU A 240 11.67 8.30 6.00
C GLU A 240 11.28 7.04 5.22
N ALA A 241 10.69 6.02 5.87
CA ALA A 241 10.06 4.89 5.18
C ALA A 241 9.02 5.38 4.15
N MET A 242 8.14 6.32 4.53
CA MET A 242 7.15 6.92 3.62
C MET A 242 7.75 7.68 2.43
N LYS A 243 8.98 8.20 2.52
CA LYS A 243 9.68 8.86 1.39
C LYS A 243 10.30 7.86 0.42
N GLN A 244 10.76 6.71 0.94
CA GLN A 244 11.40 5.65 0.16
C GLN A 244 10.34 4.88 -0.65
N MET A 245 9.14 4.68 -0.09
CA MET A 245 8.02 4.07 -0.78
C MET A 245 7.49 4.95 -1.92
N HIS A 246 7.29 4.35 -3.10
CA HIS A 246 6.68 5.04 -4.22
C HIS A 246 5.15 4.93 -4.13
N MET A 247 4.43 6.01 -4.42
CA MET A 247 2.95 6.08 -4.35
C MET A 247 2.24 5.35 -5.52
N ARG A 248 2.70 4.14 -5.85
CA ARG A 248 2.15 3.24 -6.87
C ARG A 248 1.11 2.30 -6.25
N SER A 249 0.16 1.84 -7.05
CA SER A 249 -0.95 1.00 -6.54
C SER A 249 -0.51 -0.32 -5.90
N GLU A 250 0.64 -0.86 -6.30
CA GLU A 250 1.21 -2.11 -5.78
C GLU A 250 1.87 -1.94 -4.40
N GLN A 251 2.25 -0.70 -4.05
CA GLN A 251 2.95 -0.35 -2.80
C GLN A 251 2.08 0.43 -1.82
N LEU A 252 0.76 0.50 -2.07
CA LEU A 252 -0.17 1.23 -1.20
C LEU A 252 -0.19 0.67 0.22
N HIS A 253 -0.27 -0.66 0.40
CA HIS A 253 -0.56 -1.26 1.71
C HIS A 253 0.47 -0.92 2.80
N ILE A 254 1.76 -0.80 2.47
CA ILE A 254 2.75 -0.30 3.45
C ILE A 254 2.53 1.18 3.78
N VAL A 255 2.13 2.01 2.82
CA VAL A 255 1.79 3.41 3.09
C VAL A 255 0.56 3.50 4.00
N GLU A 256 -0.40 2.57 3.87
CA GLU A 256 -1.54 2.44 4.80
C GLU A 256 -1.07 2.05 6.21
N THR A 257 -0.22 1.02 6.36
CA THR A 257 0.37 0.65 7.66
C THR A 257 1.17 1.79 8.28
N LEU A 258 1.99 2.51 7.52
CA LEU A 258 2.76 3.67 8.00
C LEU A 258 1.86 4.85 8.40
N LEU A 259 0.73 5.05 7.71
CA LEU A 259 -0.28 6.05 8.09
C LEU A 259 -1.06 5.66 9.35
N HIS A 260 -1.38 4.38 9.52
CA HIS A 260 -2.00 3.84 10.73
C HIS A 260 -1.08 4.02 11.95
N ILE A 261 0.23 3.73 11.83
CA ILE A 261 1.23 4.02 12.86
C ILE A 261 1.22 5.52 13.24
N LEU A 262 1.26 6.45 12.26
CA LEU A 262 1.18 7.88 12.57
C LEU A 262 -0.16 8.27 13.22
N GLN A 263 -1.26 7.60 12.87
CA GLN A 263 -2.58 7.82 13.47
C GLN A 263 -2.60 7.35 14.93
N MET A 264 -2.07 6.17 15.26
CA MET A 264 -1.94 5.69 16.63
C MET A 264 -1.07 6.63 17.47
N ILE A 265 0.10 7.03 16.96
CA ILE A 265 0.99 8.02 17.59
C ILE A 265 0.25 9.34 17.86
N SER A 266 -0.67 9.77 16.99
CA SER A 266 -1.45 11.01 17.18
C SER A 266 -2.44 10.97 18.34
N THR A 267 -2.68 9.80 18.97
CA THR A 267 -3.61 9.65 20.10
C THR A 267 -2.97 9.95 21.47
N VAL A 268 -1.63 9.95 21.58
CA VAL A 268 -0.90 10.07 22.86
C VAL A 268 -0.04 11.34 22.90
N GLU A 269 0.02 11.99 24.07
CA GLU A 269 0.61 13.35 24.21
C GLU A 269 2.07 13.45 23.73
N GLN A 270 2.90 12.45 24.02
CA GLN A 270 4.29 12.39 23.56
C GLN A 270 4.38 12.27 22.04
N GLY A 271 3.48 11.49 21.43
CA GLY A 271 3.38 11.32 19.99
C GLY A 271 2.93 12.59 19.28
N VAL A 272 1.99 13.34 19.87
CA VAL A 272 1.63 14.69 19.38
C VAL A 272 2.84 15.62 19.39
N GLN A 273 3.66 15.61 20.45
CA GLN A 273 4.89 16.42 20.52
C GLN A 273 5.92 15.98 19.46
N GLY A 274 6.05 14.68 19.18
CA GLY A 274 6.87 14.14 18.09
C GLY A 274 6.39 14.59 16.70
N LEU A 275 5.09 14.44 16.42
CA LEU A 275 4.44 14.83 15.16
C LEU A 275 4.59 16.33 14.86
N VAL A 276 4.42 17.19 15.87
CA VAL A 276 4.59 18.65 15.75
C VAL A 276 6.07 19.04 15.58
N SER A 277 7.00 18.26 16.16
CA SER A 277 8.44 18.50 16.03
C SER A 277 9.02 18.02 14.70
N CYS A 278 8.39 17.04 14.05
CA CYS A 278 8.87 16.48 12.79
C CYS A 278 8.43 17.31 11.56
N VAL A 279 9.36 18.11 11.05
CA VAL A 279 9.16 18.96 9.85
C VAL A 279 8.79 18.19 8.56
N SER A 280 8.91 16.86 8.54
CA SER A 280 8.55 16.02 7.39
C SER A 280 7.05 15.67 7.34
N VAL A 281 6.37 15.55 8.49
CA VAL A 281 5.00 15.00 8.59
C VAL A 281 4.01 15.78 7.73
N VAL A 282 3.91 17.09 7.95
CA VAL A 282 2.90 17.93 7.28
C VAL A 282 3.11 17.96 5.75
N PRO A 283 4.32 18.19 5.21
CA PRO A 283 4.56 18.07 3.77
C PRO A 283 4.21 16.69 3.17
N LEU A 284 4.55 15.59 3.85
CA LEU A 284 4.29 14.23 3.37
C LEU A 284 2.79 13.93 3.30
N LEU A 285 2.05 14.22 4.37
CA LEU A 285 0.59 14.03 4.40
C LEU A 285 -0.11 14.91 3.37
N CYS A 286 0.31 16.17 3.22
CA CYS A 286 -0.20 17.07 2.18
C CYS A 286 0.04 16.50 0.76
N HIS A 287 1.23 15.94 0.49
CA HIS A 287 1.51 15.29 -0.80
C HIS A 287 0.65 14.04 -1.01
N PHE A 288 0.60 13.13 -0.03
CA PHE A 288 -0.20 11.89 -0.11
C PHE A 288 -1.68 12.18 -0.40
N ILE A 289 -2.30 13.09 0.37
CA ILE A 289 -3.70 13.49 0.17
C ILE A 289 -3.91 14.05 -1.24
N ALA A 290 -2.96 14.84 -1.75
CA ALA A 290 -3.06 15.47 -3.06
C ALA A 290 -2.92 14.45 -4.21
N GLU A 291 -2.05 13.44 -4.08
CA GLU A 291 -1.94 12.35 -5.08
C GLU A 291 -3.18 11.44 -5.08
N CYS A 292 -3.79 11.18 -3.92
CA CYS A 292 -5.10 10.49 -3.84
C CYS A 292 -6.26 11.27 -4.50
N GLY A 293 -6.02 12.48 -5.00
CA GLY A 293 -6.99 13.28 -5.76
C GLY A 293 -6.93 13.11 -7.28
N HIS A 294 -6.03 12.27 -7.82
CA HIS A 294 -5.76 12.21 -9.25
C HIS A 294 -6.70 11.34 -10.10
N ASP A 295 -7.50 10.45 -9.50
CA ASP A 295 -8.32 9.50 -10.27
C ASP A 295 -9.45 10.19 -11.08
N GLU A 296 -9.48 9.92 -12.39
CA GLU A 296 -10.40 10.53 -13.35
C GLU A 296 -11.88 10.27 -12.95
N GLY A 297 -12.57 11.34 -12.55
CA GLY A 297 -13.97 11.31 -12.14
C GLY A 297 -14.22 11.74 -10.69
N GLY A 298 -13.17 11.92 -9.87
CA GLY A 298 -13.28 12.53 -8.54
C GLY A 298 -14.10 11.71 -7.55
N ILE A 299 -14.01 10.38 -7.63
CA ILE A 299 -14.56 9.45 -6.64
C ILE A 299 -13.40 8.77 -5.94
N ILE A 300 -13.18 9.10 -4.68
CA ILE A 300 -12.25 8.42 -3.79
C ILE A 300 -12.81 7.02 -3.54
N VAL A 301 -12.11 5.97 -4.02
CA VAL A 301 -12.48 4.56 -3.82
C VAL A 301 -11.20 3.75 -3.60
N GLY A 302 -11.14 3.01 -2.50
CA GLY A 302 -9.93 2.27 -2.11
C GLY A 302 -8.81 3.18 -1.56
N ARG A 303 -9.18 4.34 -1.00
CA ARG A 303 -8.27 5.31 -0.34
C ARG A 303 -8.90 5.98 0.88
N GLU A 304 -10.14 5.64 1.23
CA GLU A 304 -10.88 6.34 2.28
C GLU A 304 -10.29 6.15 3.68
N VAL A 305 -9.68 5.00 3.97
CA VAL A 305 -9.01 4.69 5.25
C VAL A 305 -7.77 5.56 5.42
N SER A 306 -6.83 5.46 4.49
CA SER A 306 -5.56 6.19 4.51
C SER A 306 -5.71 7.72 4.39
N LEU A 307 -6.76 8.21 3.73
CA LEU A 307 -7.15 9.62 3.83
C LEU A 307 -7.72 10.00 5.21
N THR A 308 -8.50 9.12 5.85
CA THR A 308 -9.05 9.34 7.20
C THR A 308 -7.94 9.40 8.26
N GLU A 309 -6.93 8.52 8.16
CA GLU A 309 -5.70 8.56 8.96
C GLU A 309 -4.95 9.87 8.72
N SER A 310 -4.65 10.20 7.45
CA SER A 310 -3.94 11.43 7.07
C SER A 310 -4.63 12.70 7.59
N PHE A 311 -5.96 12.78 7.50
CA PHE A 311 -6.73 13.92 8.05
C PHE A 311 -6.78 13.91 9.59
N SER A 312 -6.73 12.74 10.25
CA SER A 312 -6.67 12.65 11.72
C SER A 312 -5.33 13.20 12.25
N VAL A 313 -4.21 12.73 11.67
CA VAL A 313 -2.87 13.20 12.02
C VAL A 313 -2.70 14.69 11.71
N LEU A 314 -3.15 15.15 10.54
CA LEU A 314 -3.15 16.57 10.21
C LEU A 314 -4.04 17.40 11.15
N ASN A 315 -5.16 16.88 11.68
CA ASN A 315 -5.98 17.65 12.63
C ASN A 315 -5.27 17.85 13.97
N VAL A 316 -4.60 16.81 14.46
CA VAL A 316 -3.82 16.86 15.70
C VAL A 316 -2.67 17.88 15.58
N VAL A 317 -1.93 17.87 14.46
CA VAL A 317 -0.88 18.88 14.20
C VAL A 317 -1.48 20.27 13.94
N LEU A 318 -2.64 20.38 13.27
CA LEU A 318 -3.34 21.65 13.00
C LEU A 318 -3.74 22.36 14.30
N VAL A 319 -4.20 21.65 15.32
CA VAL A 319 -4.58 22.28 16.60
C VAL A 319 -3.34 22.83 17.34
N ALA A 320 -2.18 22.18 17.18
CA ALA A 320 -0.92 22.56 17.85
C ALA A 320 -0.13 23.65 17.08
N ASP A 321 0.19 23.44 15.80
CA ASP A 321 0.75 24.46 14.89
C ASP A 321 -0.11 24.62 13.61
N PRO A 322 -1.20 25.41 13.70
CA PRO A 322 -2.06 25.67 12.55
C PRO A 322 -1.39 26.51 11.46
N ILE A 323 -0.33 27.28 11.75
CA ILE A 323 0.30 28.12 10.72
C ILE A 323 1.07 27.21 9.75
N THR A 324 1.80 26.22 10.26
CA THR A 324 2.50 25.23 9.43
C THR A 324 1.52 24.42 8.57
N VAL A 325 0.43 23.89 9.16
CA VAL A 325 -0.57 23.10 8.41
C VAL A 325 -1.31 23.93 7.37
N LEU A 326 -1.88 25.08 7.73
CA LEU A 326 -2.67 25.90 6.80
C LEU A 326 -1.80 26.48 5.67
N THR A 327 -0.53 26.79 5.93
CA THR A 327 0.43 27.25 4.90
C THR A 327 0.95 26.11 4.03
N ALA A 328 0.91 24.85 4.50
CA ALA A 328 1.18 23.69 3.67
C ALA A 328 0.00 23.38 2.74
N MET A 329 -1.23 23.37 3.29
CA MET A 329 -2.45 23.10 2.53
C MET A 329 -2.74 24.15 1.44
N GLU A 330 -2.49 25.44 1.68
CA GLU A 330 -2.71 26.50 0.68
C GLU A 330 -1.87 26.31 -0.60
N LYS A 331 -0.71 25.61 -0.51
CA LYS A 331 0.18 25.40 -1.66
C LYS A 331 -0.37 24.41 -2.69
N ASP A 332 -1.31 23.55 -2.31
CA ASP A 332 -1.86 22.52 -3.20
C ASP A 332 -3.40 22.48 -3.15
N PRO A 333 -4.09 23.05 -4.16
CA PRO A 333 -5.55 23.08 -4.19
C PRO A 333 -6.20 21.69 -4.30
N ARG A 334 -5.44 20.63 -4.63
CA ARG A 334 -5.96 19.25 -4.65
C ARG A 334 -6.43 18.82 -3.26
N ILE A 335 -5.78 19.27 -2.18
CA ILE A 335 -6.05 18.85 -0.81
C ILE A 335 -7.47 19.20 -0.38
N MET A 336 -7.92 20.44 -0.60
CA MET A 336 -9.28 20.86 -0.26
C MET A 336 -10.33 20.19 -1.16
N LYS A 337 -10.00 19.96 -2.44
CA LYS A 337 -10.85 19.19 -3.37
C LYS A 337 -11.07 17.75 -2.89
N VAL A 338 -10.03 17.08 -2.39
CA VAL A 338 -10.09 15.71 -1.84
C VAL A 338 -10.88 15.65 -0.54
N LEU A 339 -10.63 16.57 0.40
CA LEU A 339 -11.38 16.66 1.66
C LEU A 339 -12.90 16.82 1.43
N LEU A 340 -13.29 17.73 0.53
CA LEU A 340 -14.70 17.94 0.15
C LEU A 340 -15.24 16.78 -0.71
N GLY A 341 -14.37 16.11 -1.48
CA GLY A 341 -14.67 14.88 -2.20
C GLY A 341 -15.10 13.75 -1.26
N LEU A 342 -14.37 13.52 -0.18
CA LEU A 342 -14.65 12.47 0.82
C LEU A 342 -16.00 12.72 1.53
N LEU A 343 -16.26 13.97 1.93
CA LEU A 343 -17.56 14.38 2.48
C LEU A 343 -18.72 14.17 1.49
N GLY A 344 -18.52 14.55 0.22
CA GLY A 344 -19.49 14.35 -0.85
C GLY A 344 -19.75 12.87 -1.15
N TYR A 345 -18.72 12.03 -1.07
CA TYR A 345 -18.76 10.59 -1.27
C TYR A 345 -19.55 9.88 -0.15
N SER A 346 -19.24 10.13 1.13
CA SER A 346 -20.01 9.54 2.24
C SER A 346 -21.50 9.96 2.22
N CYS A 347 -21.82 11.18 1.75
CA CYS A 347 -23.20 11.58 1.46
C CYS A 347 -23.82 10.77 0.30
N LYS A 348 -23.06 10.53 -0.79
CA LYS A 348 -23.50 9.75 -1.96
C LYS A 348 -23.77 8.29 -1.61
N ILE A 349 -22.92 7.65 -0.80
CA ILE A 349 -23.12 6.27 -0.35
C ILE A 349 -24.34 6.16 0.58
N HIS A 350 -24.47 7.04 1.58
CA HIS A 350 -25.64 7.04 2.46
C HIS A 350 -26.96 7.21 1.67
N ARG A 351 -26.99 8.12 0.68
CA ARG A 351 -28.16 8.30 -0.21
C ARG A 351 -28.47 7.05 -1.04
N LYS A 352 -27.44 6.37 -1.59
CA LYS A 352 -27.61 5.11 -2.34
C LYS A 352 -28.24 4.01 -1.46
N ARG A 353 -27.74 3.82 -0.22
CA ARG A 353 -28.26 2.78 0.68
C ARG A 353 -29.68 3.08 1.20
N CYS A 354 -30.04 4.34 1.44
CA CYS A 354 -31.43 4.70 1.72
C CYS A 354 -32.37 4.33 0.57
N LYS A 355 -31.96 4.53 -0.70
CA LYS A 355 -32.76 4.10 -1.87
C LYS A 355 -32.91 2.58 -1.95
N SER A 356 -31.85 1.80 -1.72
CA SER A 356 -31.95 0.33 -1.78
C SER A 356 -32.76 -0.27 -0.62
N SER A 357 -32.81 0.42 0.53
CA SER A 357 -33.69 0.06 1.65
C SER A 357 -35.15 0.45 1.42
N LEU A 358 -35.43 1.54 0.67
CA LEU A 358 -36.80 1.98 0.33
C LEU A 358 -37.19 1.62 -1.10
N ASN A 359 -37.49 0.34 -1.33
CA ASN A 359 -38.40 -0.03 -2.41
C ASN A 359 -39.80 0.55 -2.07
N ARG A 360 -40.20 1.60 -2.80
CA ARG A 360 -41.29 2.58 -2.52
C ARG A 360 -40.91 3.76 -1.62
N LEU A 361 -40.32 4.81 -2.21
CA LEU A 361 -40.99 6.11 -2.38
C LEU A 361 -40.24 6.97 -3.42
N SER A 362 -40.91 7.95 -4.01
CA SER A 362 -40.45 8.68 -5.19
C SER A 362 -39.52 9.84 -4.88
N PHE A 363 -38.36 9.91 -5.52
CA PHE A 363 -37.56 11.14 -5.62
C PHE A 363 -37.37 11.51 -7.10
N THR A 364 -37.41 12.80 -7.43
CA THR A 364 -37.35 13.30 -8.81
C THR A 364 -35.92 13.42 -9.35
N GLU A 365 -35.71 12.97 -10.59
CA GLU A 365 -34.42 12.81 -11.27
C GLU A 365 -33.61 14.13 -11.47
N THR A 366 -34.28 15.29 -11.35
CA THR A 366 -33.76 16.62 -11.70
C THR A 366 -32.59 17.10 -10.85
N ASP A 367 -32.57 16.77 -9.55
CA ASP A 367 -31.44 17.11 -8.67
C ASP A 367 -30.26 16.13 -8.84
N GLU A 368 -30.51 14.91 -9.32
CA GLU A 368 -29.52 13.84 -9.36
C GLU A 368 -28.47 14.16 -10.44
N HIS A 369 -28.93 14.50 -11.65
CA HIS A 369 -28.06 15.01 -12.72
C HIS A 369 -27.36 16.33 -12.39
N LYS A 370 -27.81 17.09 -11.39
CA LYS A 370 -27.15 18.35 -10.97
C LYS A 370 -26.04 18.10 -9.94
N PHE A 371 -26.24 17.14 -9.04
CA PHE A 371 -25.21 16.71 -8.10
C PHE A 371 -24.07 15.99 -8.84
N GLU A 372 -24.37 15.00 -9.68
CA GLU A 372 -23.33 14.19 -10.33
C GLU A 372 -22.50 14.98 -11.35
N ARG A 373 -23.14 15.80 -12.21
CA ARG A 373 -22.43 16.72 -13.11
C ARG A 373 -21.62 17.80 -12.41
N SER A 374 -21.68 17.93 -11.07
CA SER A 374 -20.85 18.88 -10.34
C SER A 374 -19.43 18.38 -10.11
N PHE A 375 -19.26 17.07 -9.89
CA PHE A 375 -17.93 16.46 -9.75
C PHE A 375 -17.17 16.46 -11.10
N SER A 376 -17.92 16.39 -12.21
CA SER A 376 -17.39 16.31 -13.59
C SER A 376 -17.37 17.65 -14.36
N LYS A 377 -17.30 18.81 -13.69
CA LYS A 377 -17.39 20.13 -14.38
C LYS A 377 -16.39 21.21 -13.98
N GLU A 378 -15.55 21.00 -12.98
CA GLU A 378 -14.54 21.99 -12.57
C GLU A 378 -13.37 22.12 -13.61
N GLU A 379 -13.33 21.25 -14.63
CA GLU A 379 -12.28 21.15 -15.66
C GLU A 379 -12.51 22.03 -16.91
N SER A 380 -13.44 22.99 -16.89
CA SER A 380 -13.91 23.64 -18.14
C SER A 380 -14.12 25.16 -18.08
N THR A 381 -13.52 25.84 -17.09
CA THR A 381 -13.64 27.30 -16.93
C THR A 381 -12.33 27.99 -16.54
N GLU A 382 -11.27 27.73 -17.29
CA GLU A 382 -10.31 28.78 -17.66
C GLU A 382 -10.50 29.10 -19.15
N ASP A 383 -10.01 30.26 -19.60
CA ASP A 383 -10.19 30.84 -20.94
C ASP A 383 -11.65 30.97 -21.45
N ASN A 384 -12.35 32.05 -21.02
CA ASN A 384 -12.97 33.02 -21.93
C ASN A 384 -13.59 34.25 -21.22
N GLU A 385 -12.77 35.24 -20.83
CA GLU A 385 -13.23 36.62 -20.56
C GLU A 385 -12.37 37.68 -21.27
N LYS A 386 -12.72 37.95 -22.54
CA LYS A 386 -12.41 39.12 -23.37
C LYS A 386 -13.19 38.95 -24.68
N THR A 387 -14.06 39.85 -25.15
CA THR A 387 -14.44 41.20 -24.69
C THR A 387 -15.91 41.47 -25.02
N ASN A 388 -16.65 42.18 -24.14
CA ASN A 388 -17.95 42.74 -24.46
C ASN A 388 -17.88 44.27 -24.49
N VAL A 389 -18.10 44.88 -25.66
CA VAL A 389 -18.35 46.34 -25.81
C VAL A 389 -19.46 46.54 -26.84
N ASP A 390 -20.51 47.21 -26.39
CA ASP A 390 -21.60 47.89 -27.12
C ASP A 390 -22.21 47.28 -28.39
N LYS A 391 -23.50 46.93 -28.29
CA LYS A 391 -24.37 46.64 -29.43
C LYS A 391 -25.59 47.57 -29.45
N MET A 392 -25.45 48.71 -30.13
CA MET A 392 -26.57 49.60 -30.45
C MET A 392 -27.42 49.00 -31.59
N LYS A 393 -28.69 49.40 -31.68
CA LYS A 393 -29.65 49.03 -32.75
C LYS A 393 -29.18 49.60 -34.12
N SER A 394 -29.65 49.16 -35.29
CA SER A 394 -30.96 48.56 -35.63
C SER A 394 -31.00 47.83 -37.00
N THR A 395 -32.19 47.29 -37.33
CA THR A 395 -32.82 47.15 -38.68
C THR A 395 -32.23 46.20 -39.74
N ASP A 396 -33.06 45.18 -40.03
CA ASP A 396 -33.61 44.82 -41.36
C ASP A 396 -32.87 43.93 -42.39
N ALA A 397 -33.54 42.79 -42.63
CA ALA A 397 -33.95 42.21 -43.92
C ALA A 397 -32.95 41.42 -44.80
N ASP A 398 -33.30 40.13 -44.94
CA ASP A 398 -33.47 39.37 -46.18
C ASP A 398 -32.37 39.38 -47.27
N SER A 399 -31.61 38.28 -47.33
CA SER A 399 -31.35 37.64 -48.63
C SER A 399 -31.13 36.13 -48.48
N GLU A 400 -31.58 35.37 -49.47
CA GLU A 400 -31.58 33.91 -49.51
C GLU A 400 -30.60 33.36 -50.57
N LEU A 401 -30.19 32.09 -50.37
CA LEU A 401 -29.80 31.11 -51.40
C LEU A 401 -28.48 31.23 -52.22
N LEU A 402 -27.70 30.15 -52.10
CA LEU A 402 -26.99 29.36 -53.15
C LEU A 402 -25.66 29.82 -53.83
N THR A 403 -24.59 29.17 -53.35
CA THR A 403 -23.64 28.31 -54.12
C THR A 403 -22.56 28.89 -55.07
N SER A 404 -21.48 28.09 -55.13
CA SER A 404 -20.68 27.73 -56.33
C SER A 404 -19.26 28.30 -56.47
N LYS A 405 -18.31 27.38 -56.25
CA LYS A 405 -17.13 27.07 -57.09
C LYS A 405 -15.94 28.06 -57.20
N GLU A 406 -14.81 27.52 -56.73
CA GLU A 406 -13.57 27.29 -57.50
C GLU A 406 -12.44 28.34 -57.61
N HIS A 407 -11.26 27.81 -57.28
CA HIS A 407 -9.94 28.01 -57.88
C HIS A 407 -9.10 29.27 -57.61
N ALA A 408 -8.04 29.00 -56.83
CA ALA A 408 -6.63 29.15 -57.20
C ALA A 408 -6.00 30.56 -57.30
N GLU A 409 -5.01 30.78 -56.44
CA GLU A 409 -3.83 31.58 -56.75
C GLU A 409 -2.55 30.73 -56.59
N HIS A 410 -1.48 31.15 -57.26
CA HIS A 410 -0.23 30.41 -57.44
C HIS A 410 0.92 31.41 -57.61
N ARG A 411 2.12 31.03 -57.12
CA ARG A 411 3.42 31.77 -57.09
C ARG A 411 3.71 32.44 -55.75
N GLU A 412 4.86 32.24 -55.09
CA GLU A 412 6.30 32.07 -55.47
C GLU A 412 7.10 33.39 -55.50
N SER A 413 8.02 33.52 -54.53
CA SER A 413 9.36 34.16 -54.62
C SER A 413 10.02 34.04 -53.24
N ALA A 414 10.97 33.14 -52.92
CA ALA A 414 12.27 32.79 -53.52
C ALA A 414 13.47 33.60 -52.95
N GLY A 415 14.55 32.89 -52.55
CA GLY A 415 15.81 33.41 -51.98
C GLY A 415 16.23 32.64 -50.71
N PHE A 416 17.02 31.56 -50.76
CA PHE A 416 18.50 31.47 -50.86
C PHE A 416 19.28 31.99 -49.62
N SER A 417 20.31 31.33 -49.07
CA SER A 417 20.82 29.93 -49.23
C SER A 417 21.96 29.62 -48.23
N GLU A 418 22.45 28.36 -48.22
CA GLU A 418 23.79 27.90 -47.74
C GLU A 418 24.08 27.96 -46.21
N ASN A 419 24.94 27.13 -45.59
CA ASN A 419 25.73 25.92 -45.96
C ASN A 419 26.02 25.13 -44.63
N ALA A 420 26.51 23.88 -44.52
CA ALA A 420 27.04 22.85 -45.45
C ALA A 420 26.88 21.42 -44.84
N GLU A 421 27.39 20.38 -45.52
CA GLU A 421 27.29 18.95 -45.15
C GLU A 421 28.53 18.38 -44.41
N LYS A 422 28.40 17.17 -43.82
CA LYS A 422 29.38 16.06 -44.02
C LYS A 422 28.94 14.66 -43.50
N SER A 423 28.99 13.66 -44.41
CA SER A 423 29.42 12.24 -44.30
C SER A 423 29.28 11.46 -42.96
N GLY A 424 28.86 10.18 -42.90
CA GLY A 424 28.91 9.08 -43.90
C GLY A 424 30.19 8.23 -43.74
N ASN A 425 30.26 6.88 -43.84
CA ASN A 425 29.30 5.82 -44.25
C ASN A 425 29.30 4.69 -43.14
N GLN A 426 29.17 3.35 -43.29
CA GLN A 426 29.00 2.34 -44.37
C GLN A 426 28.48 1.02 -43.72
N ALA A 427 27.46 0.29 -44.23
CA ALA A 427 27.47 -0.82 -45.22
C ALA A 427 28.51 -1.96 -44.99
N ASN A 428 28.21 -3.27 -45.13
CA ASN A 428 27.02 -3.94 -45.71
C ASN A 428 26.90 -5.46 -45.39
N ASN A 429 25.73 -6.08 -45.70
CA ASN A 429 25.42 -7.54 -45.84
C ASN A 429 25.45 -8.42 -44.56
N HIS A 430 24.75 -9.56 -44.39
CA HIS A 430 23.50 -10.21 -44.91
C HIS A 430 23.08 -11.26 -43.82
N GLU A 431 21.89 -11.87 -43.69
CA GLU A 431 21.03 -12.62 -44.65
C GLU A 431 19.70 -13.08 -43.94
N GLY A 432 18.58 -13.31 -44.65
CA GLY A 432 17.30 -13.92 -44.14
C GLY A 432 16.43 -13.09 -43.16
N ARG A 433 15.14 -12.74 -43.34
CA ARG A 433 13.99 -13.17 -44.20
C ARG A 433 13.37 -14.52 -43.80
N LEU A 434 12.04 -14.72 -43.62
CA LEU A 434 10.78 -13.98 -43.90
C LEU A 434 9.93 -13.83 -42.59
N VAL A 435 8.89 -12.99 -42.37
CA VAL A 435 8.01 -12.07 -43.17
C VAL A 435 6.60 -12.61 -43.55
N ASP A 436 5.56 -11.90 -43.04
CA ASP A 436 4.10 -11.81 -43.38
C ASP A 436 3.14 -13.02 -43.17
N GLN A 437 2.00 -12.89 -42.43
CA GLN A 437 0.64 -12.31 -42.72
C GLN A 437 -0.20 -13.16 -43.73
N VAL A 438 -1.56 -13.20 -43.83
CA VAL A 438 -2.65 -12.21 -43.61
C VAL A 438 -4.04 -12.92 -43.37
N GLU A 439 -4.97 -12.28 -42.64
CA GLU A 439 -6.49 -12.35 -42.67
C GLU A 439 -7.38 -13.54 -42.21
N GLU A 440 -8.64 -13.15 -41.91
CA GLU A 440 -9.83 -13.90 -41.44
C GLU A 440 -10.50 -14.73 -42.58
N THR A 441 -11.48 -15.65 -42.39
CA THR A 441 -12.90 -15.37 -42.01
C THR A 441 -13.74 -16.69 -41.96
N ILE A 442 -14.94 -16.64 -41.34
CA ILE A 442 -16.10 -17.59 -41.45
C ILE A 442 -16.12 -18.87 -40.56
N ARG A 443 -16.53 -18.68 -39.30
CA ARG A 443 -17.79 -19.19 -38.71
C ARG A 443 -18.28 -20.62 -39.07
N SER A 444 -18.22 -21.56 -38.12
CA SER A 444 -19.18 -22.68 -37.99
C SER A 444 -19.55 -22.93 -36.51
N LYS A 445 -20.49 -23.86 -36.22
CA LYS A 445 -21.02 -24.14 -34.86
C LYS A 445 -20.64 -25.55 -34.40
N GLY A 446 -20.33 -25.73 -33.11
CA GLY A 446 -20.33 -27.06 -32.48
C GLY A 446 -19.67 -27.14 -31.09
N THR A 447 -20.48 -27.02 -30.04
CA THR A 447 -20.41 -27.74 -28.75
C THR A 447 -19.06 -28.18 -28.16
N ASP A 448 -18.79 -27.61 -26.97
CA ASP A 448 -18.37 -28.27 -25.73
C ASP A 448 -16.88 -28.55 -25.40
N GLU A 449 -16.63 -28.51 -24.09
CA GLU A 449 -15.46 -28.96 -23.29
C GLU A 449 -14.09 -28.20 -23.34
N ALA A 450 -13.97 -27.29 -22.35
CA ALA A 450 -12.87 -27.22 -21.36
C ALA A 450 -11.65 -26.27 -21.53
N HIS A 451 -11.29 -25.64 -20.40
CA HIS A 451 -10.09 -24.81 -20.08
C HIS A 451 -9.87 -23.53 -20.93
N SER A 452 -9.87 -22.32 -20.35
CA SER A 452 -8.90 -21.90 -19.33
C SER A 452 -9.36 -20.67 -18.52
N SER A 453 -9.33 -20.77 -17.18
CA SER A 453 -9.27 -19.65 -16.20
C SER A 453 -9.26 -20.19 -14.76
N LEU A 454 -8.18 -20.89 -14.36
CA LEU A 454 -8.00 -21.33 -12.96
C LEU A 454 -7.31 -20.25 -12.13
N GLN A 455 -8.09 -19.28 -11.65
CA GLN A 455 -7.59 -18.24 -10.72
C GLN A 455 -8.65 -17.82 -9.69
N GLU A 456 -9.39 -18.80 -9.15
CA GLU A 456 -10.41 -18.55 -8.11
C GLU A 456 -10.59 -19.80 -7.24
N LYS A 457 -9.68 -20.04 -6.26
CA LYS A 457 -9.85 -21.12 -5.27
C LYS A 457 -8.99 -21.07 -3.99
N MET A 458 -9.02 -19.96 -3.25
CA MET A 458 -8.75 -20.00 -1.79
C MET A 458 -9.78 -19.15 -1.05
N LYS A 459 -10.85 -19.80 -0.61
CA LYS A 459 -11.79 -19.31 0.41
C LYS A 459 -12.49 -20.49 1.08
N ASP A 460 -13.10 -20.22 2.22
CA ASP A 460 -13.96 -21.11 3.01
C ASP A 460 -13.25 -22.26 3.74
N GLN A 461 -12.32 -21.88 4.63
CA GLN A 461 -12.27 -22.41 5.99
C GLN A 461 -11.94 -21.27 6.96
N ASN A 462 -12.98 -20.67 7.55
CA ASN A 462 -12.86 -19.77 8.70
C ASN A 462 -14.16 -19.83 9.51
N ASP A 463 -14.11 -20.47 10.68
CA ASP A 463 -15.30 -20.77 11.48
C ASP A 463 -15.57 -19.69 12.54
N GLY A 464 -16.66 -18.94 12.36
CA GLY A 464 -17.52 -18.62 13.51
C GLY A 464 -17.37 -17.28 14.24
N ILE A 465 -16.73 -16.24 13.69
CA ILE A 465 -16.90 -14.85 14.19
C ILE A 465 -17.53 -13.96 13.10
N SER A 466 -18.34 -12.98 13.53
CA SER A 466 -19.42 -12.36 12.73
C SER A 466 -19.04 -10.98 12.13
N ASP A 467 -17.94 -10.91 11.39
CA ASP A 467 -17.41 -9.65 10.85
C ASP A 467 -18.09 -9.18 9.54
N GLN A 468 -19.40 -8.95 9.62
CA GLN A 468 -20.00 -7.85 8.87
C GLN A 468 -19.94 -6.58 9.71
N VAL A 469 -18.74 -6.00 9.82
CA VAL A 469 -18.60 -4.60 10.28
C VAL A 469 -19.54 -3.76 9.41
N ASN A 470 -20.53 -3.13 10.05
CA ASN A 470 -21.61 -2.47 9.34
C ASN A 470 -21.03 -1.30 8.53
N ILE A 471 -20.94 -1.47 7.21
CA ILE A 471 -20.31 -0.52 6.28
C ILE A 471 -21.00 0.86 6.31
N THR A 472 -22.16 1.00 6.96
CA THR A 472 -22.81 2.29 7.22
C THR A 472 -22.03 3.12 8.25
N ASP A 473 -21.43 2.46 9.23
CA ASP A 473 -20.70 3.07 10.34
C ASP A 473 -19.30 3.51 9.87
N ILE A 474 -18.67 2.71 9.00
CA ILE A 474 -17.39 3.04 8.34
C ILE A 474 -17.47 4.36 7.55
N HIS A 475 -18.43 4.51 6.63
CA HIS A 475 -18.56 5.79 5.89
C HIS A 475 -19.03 6.96 6.79
N HIS A 476 -19.68 6.68 7.93
CA HIS A 476 -20.00 7.68 8.94
C HIS A 476 -18.74 8.15 9.69
N GLN A 477 -17.80 7.25 10.01
CA GLN A 477 -16.49 7.58 10.56
C GLN A 477 -15.70 8.49 9.59
N TYR A 478 -15.60 8.11 8.32
CA TYR A 478 -14.94 8.95 7.29
C TYR A 478 -15.55 10.36 7.21
N PHE A 479 -16.89 10.46 7.22
CA PHE A 479 -17.58 11.76 7.22
C PHE A 479 -17.31 12.56 8.49
N THR A 480 -17.25 11.89 9.65
CA THR A 480 -17.04 12.52 10.95
C THR A 480 -15.63 13.10 11.07
N VAL A 481 -14.60 12.34 10.69
CA VAL A 481 -13.20 12.82 10.67
C VAL A 481 -13.05 13.98 9.69
N ALA A 482 -13.48 13.81 8.43
CA ALA A 482 -13.39 14.86 7.42
C ALA A 482 -14.19 16.13 7.78
N THR A 483 -15.33 16.01 8.47
CA THR A 483 -16.11 17.17 8.92
C THR A 483 -15.44 17.86 10.11
N SER A 484 -14.81 17.09 11.01
CA SER A 484 -14.10 17.63 12.17
C SER A 484 -12.86 18.39 11.73
N PHE A 485 -12.01 17.78 10.88
CA PHE A 485 -10.85 18.47 10.29
C PHE A 485 -11.25 19.75 9.54
N LEU A 486 -12.32 19.72 8.73
CA LEU A 486 -12.80 20.93 8.04
C LEU A 486 -13.34 21.99 9.02
N LYS A 487 -14.05 21.59 10.08
CA LYS A 487 -14.53 22.49 11.14
C LYS A 487 -13.36 23.15 11.87
N ASP A 488 -12.30 22.40 12.13
CA ASP A 488 -11.15 22.86 12.91
C ASP A 488 -10.24 23.75 12.04
N VAL A 489 -10.06 23.43 10.74
CA VAL A 489 -9.45 24.33 9.73
C VAL A 489 -10.17 25.68 9.67
N ILE A 490 -11.50 25.68 9.73
CA ILE A 490 -12.32 26.91 9.73
C ILE A 490 -12.22 27.64 11.08
N SER A 491 -12.15 26.92 12.20
CA SER A 491 -12.02 27.51 13.54
C SER A 491 -10.66 28.21 13.71
N GLU A 492 -9.59 27.56 13.25
CA GLU A 492 -8.22 28.07 13.28
C GLU A 492 -7.92 29.14 12.21
N SER A 493 -8.90 29.45 11.35
CA SER A 493 -8.76 30.51 10.33
C SER A 493 -8.41 31.88 10.92
N ALA A 494 -8.68 32.14 12.20
CA ALA A 494 -8.24 33.37 12.87
C ALA A 494 -6.71 33.56 12.87
N LYS A 495 -5.91 32.48 12.77
CA LYS A 495 -4.44 32.55 12.71
C LYS A 495 -3.91 32.69 11.28
N ALA A 496 -4.65 32.24 10.27
CA ALA A 496 -4.29 32.32 8.85
C ALA A 496 -5.51 32.59 7.93
N PRO A 497 -6.19 33.75 8.07
CA PRO A 497 -7.53 33.95 7.48
C PRO A 497 -7.50 34.01 5.95
N LYS A 498 -6.40 34.48 5.37
CA LYS A 498 -6.20 34.50 3.91
C LYS A 498 -6.09 33.08 3.34
N CYS A 499 -5.33 32.21 4.00
CA CYS A 499 -5.09 30.83 3.58
C CYS A 499 -6.37 29.99 3.61
N VAL A 500 -7.18 30.14 4.67
CA VAL A 500 -8.49 29.44 4.72
C VAL A 500 -9.48 30.04 3.72
N SER A 501 -9.48 31.36 3.53
CA SER A 501 -10.34 32.01 2.52
C SER A 501 -9.94 31.65 1.08
N SER A 502 -8.65 31.47 0.77
CA SER A 502 -8.18 31.10 -0.56
C SER A 502 -8.48 29.64 -0.89
N MET A 503 -8.27 28.72 0.06
CA MET A 503 -8.63 27.31 -0.09
C MET A 503 -10.14 27.07 -0.26
N LEU A 504 -10.99 27.80 0.48
CA LEU A 504 -12.44 27.56 0.44
C LEU A 504 -13.17 28.25 -0.73
N ALA A 505 -12.64 29.35 -1.26
CA ALA A 505 -13.33 30.15 -2.28
C ALA A 505 -13.66 29.39 -3.59
N PRO A 506 -12.76 28.57 -4.18
CA PRO A 506 -13.08 27.78 -5.38
C PRO A 506 -14.24 26.81 -5.16
N HIS A 507 -14.30 26.18 -3.98
CA HIS A 507 -15.21 25.08 -3.70
C HIS A 507 -16.50 25.49 -2.97
N GLU A 508 -16.78 26.79 -2.82
CA GLU A 508 -18.00 27.32 -2.17
C GLU A 508 -19.28 26.62 -2.67
N THR A 509 -19.37 26.40 -3.98
CA THR A 509 -20.53 25.78 -4.64
C THR A 509 -20.60 24.26 -4.42
N LEU A 510 -19.49 23.59 -4.08
CA LEU A 510 -19.48 22.19 -3.66
C LEU A 510 -19.87 22.06 -2.18
N LEU A 511 -19.27 22.87 -1.31
CA LEU A 511 -19.56 22.91 0.14
C LEU A 511 -21.03 23.23 0.42
N GLN A 512 -21.63 24.19 -0.31
CA GLN A 512 -23.08 24.46 -0.26
C GLN A 512 -23.96 23.23 -0.55
N LYS A 513 -23.53 22.31 -1.44
CA LYS A 513 -24.27 21.08 -1.76
C LYS A 513 -24.08 20.04 -0.66
N ILE A 514 -22.86 19.89 -0.15
CA ILE A 514 -22.54 18.98 0.96
C ILE A 514 -23.38 19.34 2.19
N VAL A 515 -23.37 20.60 2.64
CA VAL A 515 -24.21 21.10 3.74
C VAL A 515 -25.71 20.82 3.47
N HIS A 516 -26.18 21.05 2.25
CA HIS A 516 -27.59 20.87 1.88
C HIS A 516 -28.05 19.39 1.82
N TYR A 517 -27.16 18.44 1.50
CA TYR A 517 -27.48 17.01 1.53
C TYR A 517 -27.25 16.40 2.92
N ALA A 518 -26.11 16.69 3.55
CA ALA A 518 -25.76 16.15 4.85
C ALA A 518 -26.69 16.62 5.97
N SER A 519 -27.21 17.86 5.93
CA SER A 519 -28.23 18.33 6.88
C SER A 519 -29.58 17.58 6.82
N ARG A 520 -29.84 16.82 5.74
CA ARG A 520 -30.99 15.90 5.66
C ARG A 520 -30.71 14.51 6.23
N ILE A 521 -29.45 14.15 6.48
CA ILE A 521 -29.03 12.88 7.09
C ILE A 521 -28.96 13.09 8.59
N THR A 522 -29.81 12.40 9.36
CA THR A 522 -29.96 12.61 10.81
C THR A 522 -28.63 12.50 11.56
N VAL A 523 -27.79 11.52 11.20
CA VAL A 523 -26.51 11.25 11.87
C VAL A 523 -25.41 12.28 11.53
N TYR A 524 -25.58 13.05 10.44
CA TYR A 524 -24.65 14.12 10.04
C TYR A 524 -25.14 15.51 10.45
N ASN A 525 -26.41 15.67 10.83
CA ASN A 525 -27.04 16.98 11.02
C ASN A 525 -26.30 17.85 12.07
N THR A 526 -25.91 17.28 13.21
CA THR A 526 -25.18 18.00 14.27
C THR A 526 -23.82 18.50 13.78
N LEU A 527 -23.00 17.62 13.20
CA LEU A 527 -21.67 17.94 12.67
C LEU A 527 -21.72 19.04 11.60
N VAL A 528 -22.77 19.02 10.76
CA VAL A 528 -23.00 20.03 9.72
C VAL A 528 -23.44 21.36 10.30
N CYS A 529 -24.22 21.38 11.39
CA CYS A 529 -24.56 22.61 12.09
C CYS A 529 -23.31 23.22 12.75
N GLU A 530 -22.49 22.44 13.47
CA GLU A 530 -21.21 22.89 14.05
C GLU A 530 -20.26 23.44 12.98
N LEU A 531 -20.15 22.78 11.82
CA LEU A 531 -19.35 23.25 10.68
C LEU A 531 -19.84 24.61 10.13
N VAL A 532 -21.16 24.85 10.09
CA VAL A 532 -21.69 26.14 9.65
C VAL A 532 -21.51 27.21 10.73
N GLU A 533 -21.62 26.86 12.01
CA GLU A 533 -21.35 27.77 13.12
C GLU A 533 -19.86 28.17 13.20
N SER A 534 -18.92 27.26 12.92
CA SER A 534 -17.48 27.58 12.96
C SER A 534 -17.08 28.67 11.95
N THR A 535 -17.80 28.83 10.83
CA THR A 535 -17.56 29.93 9.87
C THR A 535 -17.85 31.34 10.41
N LEU A 536 -18.30 31.47 11.66
CA LEU A 536 -18.35 32.73 12.41
C LEU A 536 -17.01 33.13 13.05
N SER A 537 -15.97 32.28 12.98
CA SER A 537 -14.65 32.52 13.58
C SER A 537 -13.92 33.76 13.03
N THR A 538 -14.13 34.09 11.76
CA THR A 538 -13.45 35.21 11.07
C THR A 538 -14.42 36.04 10.21
N SER A 539 -14.09 37.33 10.04
CA SER A 539 -14.93 38.26 9.26
C SER A 539 -14.91 37.94 7.77
N GLU A 540 -13.80 37.39 7.31
CA GLU A 540 -13.47 36.96 5.95
C GLU A 540 -14.42 35.86 5.47
N LEU A 541 -14.83 34.95 6.37
CA LEU A 541 -15.78 33.87 6.07
C LEU A 541 -17.26 34.29 6.18
N SER A 542 -17.58 35.53 6.56
CA SER A 542 -18.97 36.00 6.74
C SER A 542 -19.85 35.83 5.49
N SER A 543 -19.27 36.00 4.29
CA SER A 543 -19.94 35.77 3.01
C SER A 543 -20.27 34.28 2.79
N LEU A 544 -19.35 33.39 3.14
CA LEU A 544 -19.53 31.94 3.10
C LEU A 544 -20.58 31.51 4.13
N HIS A 545 -20.45 31.94 5.39
CA HIS A 545 -21.37 31.63 6.49
C HIS A 545 -22.82 31.87 6.07
N LYS A 546 -23.13 33.08 5.56
CA LYS A 546 -24.48 33.43 5.11
C LYS A 546 -25.03 32.44 4.07
N LYS A 547 -24.22 32.08 3.06
CA LYS A 547 -24.65 31.15 1.99
C LYS A 547 -24.84 29.72 2.50
N LEU A 548 -24.01 29.27 3.44
CA LEU A 548 -24.18 27.96 4.07
C LEU A 548 -25.41 27.93 5.00
N LEU A 549 -25.65 28.99 5.75
CA LEU A 549 -26.83 29.15 6.62
C LEU A 549 -28.14 29.15 5.81
N GLU A 550 -28.18 29.88 4.68
CA GLU A 550 -29.30 29.84 3.73
C GLU A 550 -29.52 28.43 3.16
N ARG A 551 -28.46 27.65 2.92
CA ARG A 551 -28.53 26.25 2.45
C ARG A 551 -28.97 25.25 3.50
N LEU A 552 -28.57 25.46 4.76
CA LEU A 552 -28.90 24.66 5.93
C LEU A 552 -30.39 24.74 6.26
N TYR A 553 -30.96 25.96 6.23
CA TYR A 553 -32.38 26.21 6.49
C TYR A 553 -33.26 26.33 5.22
N THR A 554 -32.72 26.04 4.03
CA THR A 554 -33.54 25.88 2.81
C THR A 554 -34.65 24.87 3.09
N PRO A 555 -35.94 25.19 2.91
CA PRO A 555 -37.04 24.35 3.38
C PRO A 555 -36.95 22.89 2.95
N LYS A 556 -37.27 21.99 3.89
CA LYS A 556 -37.52 20.56 3.61
C LYS A 556 -38.80 20.43 2.79
N VAL A 557 -38.73 20.72 1.50
CA VAL A 557 -39.79 20.42 0.53
C VAL A 557 -39.94 18.90 0.51
N CYS A 558 -41.07 18.39 1.01
CA CYS A 558 -41.43 17.00 0.85
C CYS A 558 -41.79 16.73 -0.62
N LEU A 559 -41.03 15.83 -1.25
CA LEU A 559 -41.33 15.11 -2.47
C LEU A 559 -41.05 13.63 -2.19
#